data_AF-A0A8B3CCK3-F1
#
_entry.id   AF-A0A8B3CCK3-F1
#
_cell.length_a   1.000
_cell.length_b   1.000
_cell.length_c   1.000
_cell.angle_alpha   90.00
_cell.angle_beta   90.00
_cell.angle_gamma   90.00
#
_symmetry.space_group_name_H-M   'P 1'
#
loop_
_entity.id
_entity.type
_entity.pdbx_description
1 polymer ?
#
loop_
_entity_poly.entity_id
_entity_poly.type
_entity_poly.pdbx_seq_one_letter_code
_entity_poly.pdbx_strand_id
1 'polypeptide(L)'
;MKYDGNNQLFIARFEGGVWKRMRLIRWNCRWHIQGWDSRPTELGIGTPKVAEDRKIAFGYDHIRERKSRVLIDGKSLQPVGTREVSDRVSAQLRAVASSFPGMRVHTLLRDNHLLRWETSPTNNDRKPAAIPLPSELVLYKIR
;
A
#
# COMPACT_ATOMS: atom_id res chain seq x y z
N MET A 1 -29.38 -3.71 1.53
CA MET A 1 -28.40 -2.78 2.13
C MET A 1 -28.04 -1.74 1.11
N LYS A 2 -28.12 -0.44 1.46
CA LYS A 2 -27.52 0.63 0.65
C LYS A 2 -26.00 0.57 0.86
N TYR A 3 -25.23 0.61 -0.22
CA TYR A 3 -23.77 0.71 -0.15
C TYR A 3 -23.39 2.11 -0.60
N ASP A 4 -22.79 2.91 0.29
CA ASP A 4 -22.44 4.31 0.01
C ASP A 4 -21.22 4.46 -0.94
N GLY A 5 -20.79 3.36 -1.57
CA GLY A 5 -19.62 3.29 -2.45
C GLY A 5 -18.27 3.28 -1.74
N ASN A 6 -18.23 3.39 -0.42
CA ASN A 6 -16.99 3.42 0.36
C ASN A 6 -16.24 2.08 0.38
N ASN A 7 -14.90 2.18 0.34
CA ASN A 7 -13.95 1.09 0.38
C ASN A 7 -14.10 0.28 1.68
N GLN A 8 -14.08 -1.05 1.56
CA GLN A 8 -14.20 -1.96 2.69
C GLN A 8 -13.24 -3.14 2.52
N LEU A 9 -12.56 -3.50 3.60
CA LEU A 9 -11.63 -4.63 3.61
C LEU A 9 -12.34 -5.89 4.12
N PHE A 10 -12.18 -6.99 3.38
CA PHE A 10 -12.72 -8.29 3.76
C PHE A 10 -11.62 -9.37 3.77
N ILE A 11 -11.82 -10.40 4.60
CA ILE A 11 -11.13 -11.69 4.48
C ILE A 11 -12.16 -12.78 4.17
N ALA A 12 -11.76 -13.76 3.37
CA ALA A 12 -12.57 -14.91 3.03
C ALA A 12 -11.79 -16.21 3.28
N ARG A 13 -12.49 -17.26 3.72
CA ARG A 13 -11.92 -18.61 3.89
C ARG A 13 -12.96 -19.65 3.51
N PHE A 14 -12.53 -20.70 2.81
CA PHE A 14 -13.38 -21.84 2.48
C PHE A 14 -13.33 -22.87 3.61
N GLU A 15 -14.48 -23.22 4.18
CA GLU A 15 -14.61 -24.20 5.25
C GLU A 15 -15.94 -24.95 5.15
N GLY A 16 -15.94 -26.28 5.32
CA GLY A 16 -17.18 -27.07 5.35
C GLY A 16 -18.02 -26.93 4.08
N GLY A 17 -17.37 -26.82 2.91
CA GLY A 17 -18.04 -26.66 1.62
C GLY A 17 -18.51 -25.23 1.29
N VAL A 18 -18.31 -24.24 2.17
CA VAL A 18 -18.80 -22.86 1.98
C VAL A 18 -17.72 -21.80 2.17
N TRP A 19 -17.86 -20.68 1.43
CA TRP A 19 -17.03 -19.49 1.61
C TRP A 19 -17.56 -18.62 2.75
N LYS A 20 -16.86 -18.62 3.89
CA LYS A 20 -17.08 -17.66 4.98
C LYS A 20 -16.37 -16.36 4.63
N ARG A 21 -17.02 -15.22 4.88
CA ARG A 21 -16.51 -13.87 4.63
C ARG A 21 -16.68 -13.01 5.88
N MET A 22 -15.65 -12.26 6.25
CA MET A 22 -15.67 -11.31 7.36
C MET A 22 -15.19 -9.94 6.88
N ARG A 23 -15.83 -8.86 7.35
CA ARG A 23 -15.37 -7.49 7.10
C ARG A 23 -14.44 -7.05 8.23
N LEU A 24 -13.26 -6.58 7.88
CA LEU A 24 -12.21 -6.20 8.81
C LEU A 24 -12.16 -4.69 9.06
N ILE A 25 -12.29 -3.89 7.99
CA ILE A 25 -12.24 -2.42 8.05
C ILE A 25 -13.37 -1.83 7.20
N ARG A 26 -14.02 -0.78 7.72
CA ARG A 26 -14.77 0.21 6.93
C ARG A 26 -13.86 1.44 6.79
N TRP A 27 -13.53 1.85 5.58
CA TRP A 27 -12.93 3.17 5.37
C TRP A 27 -14.02 4.20 5.09
N ASN A 28 -13.84 5.45 5.51
CA ASN A 28 -14.77 6.54 5.18
C ASN A 28 -14.34 7.27 3.90
N CYS A 29 -13.97 6.50 2.87
CA CYS A 29 -13.60 7.04 1.57
C CYS A 29 -13.90 6.02 0.46
N ARG A 30 -13.92 6.50 -0.78
CA ARG A 30 -14.18 5.73 -1.99
C ARG A 30 -13.02 5.90 -2.96
N TRP A 31 -12.45 4.80 -3.43
CA TRP A 31 -11.52 4.80 -4.55
C TRP A 31 -12.32 4.82 -5.85
N HIS A 32 -12.14 5.85 -6.66
CA HIS A 32 -12.88 6.03 -7.91
C HIS A 32 -12.19 5.31 -9.08
N ILE A 33 -12.39 3.99 -9.15
CA ILE A 33 -11.99 3.16 -10.29
C ILE A 33 -12.99 3.38 -11.44
N GLN A 34 -12.59 4.18 -12.45
CA GLN A 34 -13.38 4.51 -13.64
C GLN A 34 -12.43 5.03 -14.74
N GLY A 35 -12.79 4.98 -16.02
CA GLY A 35 -11.98 5.58 -17.10
C GLY A 35 -10.82 4.70 -17.57
N TRP A 36 -10.00 5.24 -18.47
CA TRP A 36 -8.96 4.52 -19.23
C TRP A 36 -7.54 5.08 -19.01
N ASP A 37 -7.39 6.06 -18.12
CA ASP A 37 -6.16 6.82 -17.84
C ASP A 37 -5.32 6.21 -16.72
N SER A 38 -4.00 6.45 -16.75
CA SER A 38 -3.11 6.09 -15.65
C SER A 38 -3.48 6.85 -14.36
N ARG A 39 -3.73 6.10 -13.27
CA ARG A 39 -4.14 6.66 -11.98
C ARG A 39 -3.32 6.16 -10.80
N PRO A 40 -3.18 6.97 -9.73
CA PRO A 40 -2.54 6.52 -8.51
C PRO A 40 -3.33 5.38 -7.85
N THR A 41 -2.61 4.37 -7.37
CA THR A 41 -3.16 3.35 -6.47
C THR A 41 -3.48 4.01 -5.12
N GLU A 42 -4.76 4.19 -4.79
CA GLU A 42 -5.19 4.78 -3.51
C GLU A 42 -5.15 3.77 -2.34
N LEU A 43 -5.29 2.48 -2.65
CA LEU A 43 -5.31 1.38 -1.70
C LEU A 43 -4.55 0.16 -2.24
N GLY A 44 -3.46 -0.21 -1.58
CA GLY A 44 -2.76 -1.48 -1.77
C GLY A 44 -3.11 -2.46 -0.65
N ILE A 45 -3.35 -3.74 -0.99
CA ILE A 45 -3.56 -4.83 -0.03
C ILE A 45 -2.45 -5.86 -0.22
N GLY A 46 -1.69 -6.14 0.84
CA GLY A 46 -0.63 -7.14 0.84
C GLY A 46 -1.17 -8.56 1.03
N THR A 47 -0.37 -9.55 0.63
CA THR A 47 -0.72 -10.98 0.77
C THR A 47 -0.92 -11.36 2.25
N PRO A 48 -2.02 -12.06 2.60
CA PRO A 48 -2.18 -12.73 3.89
C PRO A 48 -1.03 -13.68 4.20
N LYS A 49 -0.48 -13.56 5.42
CA LYS A 49 0.51 -14.48 5.97
C LYS A 49 0.02 -15.01 7.32
N VAL A 50 0.35 -16.25 7.61
CA VAL A 50 0.24 -16.77 8.98
C VAL A 50 1.27 -16.07 9.84
N ALA A 51 0.85 -15.60 11.00
CA ALA A 51 1.68 -15.03 12.05
C ALA A 51 1.69 -15.99 13.26
N GLU A 52 2.42 -15.61 14.31
CA GLU A 52 2.45 -16.32 15.59
C GLU A 52 1.03 -16.53 16.16
N ASP A 53 0.89 -17.52 17.05
CA ASP A 53 -0.37 -17.91 17.71
C ASP A 53 -1.51 -18.28 16.74
N ARG A 54 -1.20 -18.76 15.53
CA ARG A 54 -2.16 -19.04 14.46
C ARG A 54 -2.95 -17.80 14.00
N LYS A 55 -2.46 -16.58 14.26
CA LYS A 55 -3.06 -15.35 13.74
C LYS A 55 -2.80 -15.24 12.23
N ILE A 56 -3.64 -14.49 11.53
CA ILE A 56 -3.41 -14.09 10.13
C ILE A 56 -3.08 -12.60 10.14
N ALA A 57 -2.05 -12.20 9.40
CA ALA A 57 -1.67 -10.80 9.24
C ALA A 57 -1.50 -10.45 7.76
N PHE A 58 -1.98 -9.26 7.39
CA PHE A 58 -1.56 -8.60 6.15
C PHE A 58 -1.48 -7.09 6.31
N GLY A 59 -0.62 -6.47 5.51
CA GLY A 59 -0.52 -5.03 5.41
C GLY A 59 -1.54 -4.46 4.44
N TYR A 60 -1.98 -3.24 4.70
CA TYR A 60 -2.56 -2.36 3.68
C TYR A 60 -1.76 -1.05 3.63
N ASP A 61 -1.75 -0.43 2.47
CA ASP A 61 -1.23 0.91 2.24
C ASP A 61 -2.40 1.76 1.74
N HIS A 62 -2.83 2.73 2.54
CA HIS A 62 -3.98 3.57 2.23
C HIS A 62 -3.55 5.03 2.18
N ILE A 63 -3.73 5.69 1.04
CA ILE A 63 -3.20 7.04 0.76
C ILE A 63 -3.65 8.09 1.80
N ARG A 64 -4.77 7.87 2.49
CA ARG A 64 -5.30 8.76 3.55
C ARG A 64 -5.12 8.26 4.99
N GLU A 65 -4.86 6.96 5.20
CA GLU A 65 -4.92 6.33 6.55
C GLU A 65 -3.62 5.59 6.94
N ARG A 66 -2.50 5.92 6.27
CA ARG A 66 -1.16 5.37 6.51
C ARG A 66 -1.05 3.85 6.28
N LYS A 67 0.17 3.34 6.42
CA LYS A 67 0.51 1.92 6.31
C LYS A 67 0.28 1.20 7.63
N SER A 68 -0.62 0.23 7.61
CA SER A 68 -0.95 -0.57 8.79
C SER A 68 -1.05 -2.06 8.45
N ARG A 69 -0.90 -2.91 9.46
CA ARG A 69 -1.23 -4.33 9.41
C ARG A 69 -2.49 -4.59 10.21
N VAL A 70 -3.37 -5.41 9.67
CA VAL A 70 -4.48 -6.02 10.43
C VAL A 70 -3.97 -7.34 10.99
N LEU A 71 -4.20 -7.58 12.28
CA LEU A 71 -4.07 -8.88 12.93
C LEU A 71 -5.47 -9.49 13.09
N ILE A 72 -5.59 -10.77 12.72
CA ILE A 72 -6.85 -11.48 12.61
C ILE A 72 -6.69 -12.81 13.36
N ASP A 73 -7.69 -13.21 14.13
CA ASP A 73 -7.71 -14.53 14.75
C ASP A 73 -7.93 -15.61 13.67
N GLY A 74 -7.00 -16.54 13.55
CA GLY A 74 -7.05 -17.58 12.53
C GLY A 74 -8.12 -18.65 12.76
N LYS A 75 -8.84 -18.65 13.89
CA LYS A 75 -10.02 -19.52 14.08
C LYS A 75 -11.31 -18.84 13.63
N SER A 76 -11.59 -17.64 14.14
CA SER A 76 -12.85 -16.91 13.97
C SER A 76 -12.89 -15.92 12.80
N LEU A 77 -11.74 -15.58 12.21
CA LEU A 77 -11.55 -14.50 11.22
C LEU A 77 -11.89 -13.09 11.74
N GLN A 78 -12.04 -12.92 13.05
CA GLN A 78 -12.29 -11.60 13.65
C GLN A 78 -11.00 -10.77 13.72
N PRO A 79 -11.06 -9.44 13.52
CA PRO A 79 -9.92 -8.57 13.74
C PRO A 79 -9.57 -8.55 15.24
N VAL A 80 -8.31 -8.82 15.55
CA VAL A 80 -7.74 -8.76 16.92
C VAL A 80 -7.10 -7.40 17.18
N GLY A 81 -6.72 -6.67 16.13
CA GLY A 81 -6.26 -5.29 16.20
C GLY A 81 -5.57 -4.82 14.93
N THR A 82 -5.14 -3.57 14.93
CA THR A 82 -4.25 -2.99 13.92
C THR A 82 -2.90 -2.62 14.53
N ARG A 83 -1.85 -2.68 13.73
CA ARG A 83 -0.50 -2.22 14.11
C ARG A 83 0.09 -1.41 12.97
N GLU A 84 0.48 -0.17 13.23
CA GLU A 84 1.23 0.63 12.26
C GLU A 84 2.51 -0.10 11.84
N VAL A 85 2.84 -0.05 10.56
CA VAL A 85 4.10 -0.62 10.06
C VAL A 85 5.18 0.44 10.18
N SER A 86 6.17 0.22 11.03
CA SER A 86 7.35 1.08 11.05
C SER A 86 8.06 1.03 9.70
N ASP A 87 8.34 2.21 9.14
CA ASP A 87 9.07 2.30 7.89
C ASP A 87 10.50 1.81 8.07
N ARG A 88 10.89 0.80 7.28
CA ARG A 88 12.26 0.24 7.28
C ARG A 88 13.29 1.13 6.58
N VAL A 89 12.85 2.22 5.94
CA VAL A 89 13.68 3.15 5.18
C VAL A 89 13.78 4.45 5.97
N SER A 90 14.98 5.01 6.13
CA SER A 90 15.16 6.27 6.84
C SER A 90 14.42 7.43 6.15
N ALA A 91 14.16 8.52 6.88
CA ALA A 91 13.58 9.72 6.29
C ALA A 91 14.50 10.36 5.24
N GLN A 92 15.82 10.33 5.49
CA GLN A 92 16.84 10.87 4.57
C GLN A 92 16.80 10.20 3.19
N LEU A 93 16.71 8.86 3.14
CA LEU A 93 16.63 8.12 1.87
C LEU A 93 15.32 8.39 1.09
N ARG A 94 14.33 9.02 1.74
CA ARG A 94 13.04 9.42 1.17
C ARG A 94 12.91 10.92 0.91
N ALA A 95 13.94 11.71 1.22
CA ALA A 95 14.05 13.09 0.75
C ALA A 95 14.23 13.11 -0.77
N VAL A 96 13.57 14.03 -1.46
CA VAL A 96 13.74 14.30 -2.89
C VAL A 96 15.08 15.00 -3.09
N ALA A 97 15.90 14.52 -4.02
CA ALA A 97 17.19 15.13 -4.37
C ALA A 97 17.06 16.04 -5.60
N SER A 98 16.11 15.77 -6.49
CA SER A 98 15.83 16.64 -7.64
C SER A 98 15.26 18.00 -7.21
N SER A 99 15.73 19.07 -7.84
CA SER A 99 15.10 20.40 -7.75
C SER A 99 13.84 20.53 -8.61
N PHE A 100 13.48 19.52 -9.41
CA PHE A 100 12.30 19.57 -10.27
C PHE A 100 11.00 19.49 -9.44
N PRO A 101 10.01 20.38 -9.65
CA PRO A 101 8.81 20.44 -8.82
C PRO A 101 8.00 19.13 -8.80
N GLY A 102 7.60 18.71 -7.60
CA GLY A 102 6.66 17.60 -7.41
C GLY A 102 7.21 16.19 -7.65
N MET A 103 8.53 16.04 -7.84
CA MET A 103 9.19 14.73 -7.94
C MET A 103 8.89 13.86 -6.72
N ARG A 104 8.74 12.55 -6.96
CA ARG A 104 8.43 11.54 -5.94
C ARG A 104 9.55 10.53 -5.85
N VAL A 105 10.03 10.28 -4.63
CA VAL A 105 10.98 9.19 -4.34
C VAL A 105 10.24 7.87 -4.26
N HIS A 106 10.72 6.89 -5.00
CA HIS A 106 10.31 5.50 -4.93
C HIS A 106 11.41 4.66 -4.32
N THR A 107 11.03 3.61 -3.60
CA THR A 107 11.99 2.68 -3.00
C THR A 107 11.50 1.24 -3.06
N LEU A 108 12.41 0.32 -3.36
CA LEU A 108 12.17 -1.13 -3.31
C LEU A 108 13.22 -1.79 -2.41
N LEU A 109 12.78 -2.30 -1.26
CA LEU A 109 13.62 -3.05 -0.32
C LEU A 109 13.50 -4.56 -0.60
N ARG A 110 14.63 -5.22 -0.87
CA ARG A 110 14.76 -6.68 -0.97
C ARG A 110 15.97 -7.13 -0.17
N ASP A 111 15.72 -7.99 0.82
CA ASP A 111 16.73 -8.49 1.75
C ASP A 111 17.54 -7.34 2.38
N ASN A 112 18.84 -7.25 2.08
CA ASN A 112 19.75 -6.19 2.52
C ASN A 112 20.06 -5.15 1.42
N HIS A 113 19.25 -5.07 0.36
CA HIS A 113 19.41 -4.10 -0.72
C HIS A 113 18.18 -3.19 -0.87
N LEU A 114 18.42 -1.90 -1.05
CA LEU A 114 17.39 -0.88 -1.27
C LEU A 114 17.65 -0.16 -2.58
N LEU A 115 16.78 -0.38 -3.56
CA LEU A 115 16.75 0.40 -4.79
C LEU A 115 15.96 1.70 -4.54
N ARG A 116 16.47 2.84 -5.01
CA ARG A 116 15.88 4.18 -4.90
C ARG A 116 15.92 4.90 -6.25
N TRP A 117 14.82 5.54 -6.63
CA TRP A 117 14.77 6.41 -7.82
C TRP A 117 13.72 7.51 -7.66
N GLU A 118 13.76 8.52 -8.52
CA GLU A 118 12.80 9.62 -8.51
C GLU A 118 12.05 9.71 -9.85
N THR A 119 10.74 9.96 -9.79
CA THR A 119 9.94 10.22 -11.00
C THR A 119 9.06 11.45 -10.83
N SER A 120 8.62 12.03 -11.94
CA SER A 120 7.46 12.91 -11.95
C SER A 120 6.23 12.19 -11.36
N PRO A 121 5.24 12.93 -10.82
CA PRO A 121 3.99 12.35 -10.35
C PRO A 121 3.17 11.80 -11.51
N THR A 122 2.25 10.87 -11.21
CA THR A 122 1.21 10.43 -12.17
C THR A 122 0.44 11.63 -12.70
N ASN A 123 0.35 11.74 -14.03
CA ASN A 123 -0.26 12.89 -14.74
C ASN A 123 -1.44 12.49 -15.64
N ASN A 124 -2.01 11.30 -15.45
CA ASN A 124 -3.15 10.77 -16.21
C ASN A 124 -2.94 10.90 -17.73
N ASP A 125 -1.74 10.52 -18.18
CA ASP A 125 -1.30 10.51 -19.59
C ASP A 125 -1.38 11.86 -20.33
N ARG A 126 -1.54 12.96 -19.59
CA ARG A 126 -1.51 14.32 -20.13
C ARG A 126 -0.09 14.72 -20.51
N LYS A 127 0.04 15.51 -21.58
CA LYS A 127 1.32 16.13 -21.99
C LYS A 127 1.92 16.92 -20.80
N PRO A 128 3.16 16.61 -20.37
CA PRO A 128 3.79 17.34 -19.28
C PRO A 128 4.17 18.76 -19.73
N ALA A 129 4.07 19.73 -18.81
CA ALA A 129 4.47 21.12 -19.08
C ALA A 129 6.00 21.30 -19.17
N ALA A 130 6.74 20.48 -18.43
CA ALA A 130 8.20 20.38 -18.46
C ALA A 130 8.61 18.93 -18.19
N ILE A 131 9.80 18.55 -18.66
CA ILE A 131 10.37 17.21 -18.47
C ILE A 131 11.57 17.37 -17.51
N PRO A 132 11.69 16.56 -16.45
CA PRO A 132 12.86 16.60 -15.56
C PRO A 132 14.13 16.15 -16.30
N LEU A 133 15.28 16.61 -15.83
CA LEU A 133 16.56 16.01 -16.22
C LEU A 133 16.61 14.53 -15.78
N PRO A 134 17.43 13.68 -16.44
CA PRO A 134 17.67 12.32 -15.99
C PRO A 134 18.08 12.28 -14.50
N SER A 135 17.52 11.33 -13.76
CA SER A 135 17.84 11.10 -12.35
C SER A 135 18.52 9.74 -12.17
N GLU A 136 19.32 9.62 -11.11
CA GLU A 136 20.03 8.37 -10.83
C GLU A 136 19.12 7.30 -10.25
N LEU A 137 19.30 6.06 -10.73
CA LEU A 137 18.78 4.84 -10.13
C LEU A 137 19.83 4.30 -9.16
N VAL A 138 19.63 4.49 -7.86
CA VAL A 138 20.66 4.21 -6.83
C VAL A 138 20.32 2.92 -6.09
N LEU A 139 21.31 2.04 -5.93
CA LEU A 139 21.21 0.81 -5.14
C LEU A 139 22.08 0.91 -3.88
N TYR A 140 21.44 0.93 -2.71
CA TYR A 140 22.12 0.88 -1.41
C TYR A 140 22.19 -0.54 -0.89
N LYS A 141 23.32 -0.89 -0.25
CA LYS A 141 23.42 -2.07 0.61
C LYS A 141 23.24 -1.65 2.07
N ILE A 142 22.16 -2.11 2.68
CA ILE A 142 21.86 -1.89 4.10
C ILE A 142 22.63 -2.93 4.92
N ARG A 143 23.15 -2.52 6.09
CA ARG A 143 23.76 -3.40 7.10
C ARG A 143 22.83 -3.52 8.30
#